data_AF-A0A221SST0-F1
#
_entry.id   AF-A0A221SST0-F1
#
_cell.length_a   1.000
_cell.length_b   1.000
_cell.length_c   1.000
_cell.angle_alpha   90.00
_cell.angle_beta   90.00
_cell.angle_gamma   90.00
#
_symmetry.space_group_name_H-M   'P 1'
#
loop_
_entity.id
_entity.type
_entity.pdbx_description
1 polymer ?
#
loop_
_entity_poly.entity_id
_entity_poly.type
_entity_poly.pdbx_seq_one_letter_code
_entity_poly.pdbx_strand_id
1 'polypeptide(L)'
;MPASPACRPRSGLAVAALAALLWLPAGAAQTTPEPPPACLEAAAALRAYERQAGVNELPFVHIQARVAELGCARRETFDDPVWFERTVTLFVQTFTAQGGDWKATVAACAAADMTQLLCVDRMVARHIAGDLPPALRVTGCGTPGDWGRVGALIVEAAYREGWIWGVGAEVGVPWQRELVRAACLRGEAAPAGPT
;
A
#
# COMPACT_ATOMS: atom_id res chain seq x y z
N MET A 1 63.37 -35.88 -75.79
CA MET A 1 62.98 -34.48 -76.11
C MET A 1 61.66 -34.19 -75.37
N PRO A 2 61.34 -32.90 -75.06
CA PRO A 2 61.02 -32.40 -73.71
C PRO A 2 59.52 -32.55 -73.30
N ALA A 3 59.02 -32.15 -72.12
CA ALA A 3 59.56 -31.21 -71.12
C ALA A 3 59.08 -31.46 -69.65
N SER A 4 59.73 -30.78 -68.70
CA SER A 4 59.22 -30.41 -67.35
C SER A 4 58.46 -29.05 -67.44
N PRO A 5 57.96 -28.36 -66.37
CA PRO A 5 58.07 -28.62 -64.92
C PRO A 5 56.83 -28.25 -64.03
N ALA A 6 57.05 -28.29 -62.70
CA ALA A 6 56.44 -27.45 -61.64
C ALA A 6 54.94 -27.68 -61.26
N CYS A 7 54.46 -27.41 -60.02
CA CYS A 7 55.10 -26.80 -58.84
C CYS A 7 54.52 -27.32 -57.50
N ARG A 8 55.39 -27.63 -56.52
CA ARG A 8 55.19 -27.41 -55.06
C ARG A 8 55.89 -26.07 -54.72
N PRO A 9 55.71 -25.37 -53.57
CA PRO A 9 55.26 -25.80 -52.24
C PRO A 9 54.18 -24.81 -51.66
N ARG A 10 53.98 -24.47 -50.37
CA ARG A 10 54.67 -24.78 -49.09
C ARG A 10 53.74 -24.70 -47.86
N SER A 11 54.26 -25.23 -46.76
CA SER A 11 53.90 -25.20 -45.34
C SER A 11 53.18 -23.98 -44.74
N GLY A 12 52.28 -24.26 -43.80
CA GLY A 12 51.95 -23.40 -42.65
C GLY A 12 51.98 -24.23 -41.36
N LEU A 13 52.96 -23.98 -40.49
CA LEU A 13 53.15 -24.63 -39.18
C LEU A 13 52.83 -23.60 -38.07
N ALA A 14 51.90 -23.90 -37.18
CA ALA A 14 51.73 -23.29 -35.84
C ALA A 14 50.81 -24.22 -35.02
N VAL A 15 51.20 -24.90 -33.93
CA VAL A 15 51.84 -24.50 -32.64
C VAL A 15 50.80 -24.22 -31.55
N ALA A 16 50.94 -24.92 -30.40
CA ALA A 16 50.33 -24.70 -29.07
C ALA A 16 48.78 -24.68 -28.99
N ALA A 17 48.06 -25.41 -28.14
CA ALA A 17 48.36 -26.03 -26.84
C ALA A 17 48.85 -25.07 -25.74
N LEU A 18 47.91 -24.38 -25.06
CA LEU A 18 47.81 -24.24 -23.59
C LEU A 18 46.81 -23.14 -23.16
N ALA A 19 46.18 -23.37 -22.00
CA ALA A 19 45.64 -22.38 -21.05
C ALA A 19 44.66 -21.29 -21.54
N ALA A 20 43.36 -21.58 -21.44
CA ALA A 20 42.31 -20.58 -21.21
C ALA A 20 41.19 -21.12 -20.29
N LEU A 21 41.58 -21.83 -19.22
CA LEU A 21 40.72 -22.04 -18.06
C LEU A 21 40.77 -20.78 -17.19
N LEU A 22 39.65 -20.46 -16.53
CA LEU A 22 39.46 -19.32 -15.63
C LEU A 22 39.41 -17.95 -16.32
N TRP A 23 38.20 -17.55 -16.72
CA TRP A 23 37.61 -16.22 -16.45
C TRP A 23 36.09 -16.29 -16.75
N LEU A 24 35.39 -17.13 -15.97
CA LEU A 24 33.95 -16.91 -15.78
C LEU A 24 33.82 -15.58 -15.05
N PRO A 25 33.14 -14.56 -15.59
CA PRO A 25 32.88 -13.34 -14.84
C PRO A 25 32.14 -13.71 -13.56
N ALA A 26 32.54 -13.09 -12.45
CA ALA A 26 31.95 -13.35 -11.13
C ALA A 26 30.43 -13.36 -11.25
N GLY A 27 29.81 -14.48 -10.83
CA GLY A 27 28.40 -14.73 -11.09
C GLY A 27 27.58 -13.54 -10.67
N ALA A 28 26.87 -12.94 -11.63
CA ALA A 28 25.98 -11.82 -11.36
C ALA A 28 25.02 -12.27 -10.26
N ALA A 29 25.18 -11.70 -9.07
CA ALA A 29 24.31 -12.00 -7.95
C ALA A 29 22.90 -11.71 -8.41
N GLN A 30 22.09 -12.75 -8.55
CA GLN A 30 20.68 -12.60 -8.87
C GLN A 30 20.04 -11.96 -7.66
N THR A 31 20.01 -10.62 -7.65
CA THR A 31 19.24 -9.84 -6.70
C THR A 31 17.80 -10.24 -6.91
N THR A 32 17.31 -11.17 -6.09
CA THR A 32 15.88 -11.49 -6.00
C THR A 32 15.15 -10.16 -5.84
N PRO A 33 14.17 -9.84 -6.70
CA PRO A 33 13.44 -8.58 -6.59
C PRO A 33 12.94 -8.40 -5.17
N GLU A 34 13.23 -7.24 -4.58
CA GLU A 34 12.65 -6.89 -3.27
C GLU A 34 11.12 -6.92 -3.42
N PRO A 35 10.39 -7.59 -2.51
CA PRO A 35 8.94 -7.60 -2.57
C PRO A 35 8.40 -6.16 -2.48
N PRO A 36 7.26 -5.85 -3.13
CA PRO A 36 6.66 -4.54 -3.01
C PRO A 36 6.35 -4.22 -1.54
N PRO A 37 6.46 -2.95 -1.10
CA PRO A 37 6.12 -2.57 0.26
C PRO A 37 4.64 -2.87 0.56
N ALA A 38 4.32 -3.28 1.79
CA ALA A 38 2.99 -3.80 2.12
C ALA A 38 1.85 -2.76 1.94
N CYS A 39 2.19 -1.48 1.99
CA CYS A 39 1.28 -0.38 1.66
C CYS A 39 0.84 -0.34 0.18
N LEU A 40 1.66 -0.83 -0.77
CA LEU A 40 1.23 -0.98 -2.17
C LEU A 40 0.25 -2.14 -2.35
N GLU A 41 0.39 -3.22 -1.57
CA GLU A 41 -0.57 -4.31 -1.58
C GLU A 41 -1.93 -3.86 -1.02
N ALA A 42 -1.92 -3.05 0.05
CA ALA A 42 -3.12 -2.42 0.59
C ALA A 42 -3.81 -1.50 -0.43
N ALA A 43 -3.04 -0.64 -1.12
CA ALA A 43 -3.56 0.18 -2.22
C ALA A 43 -4.15 -0.67 -3.35
N ALA A 44 -3.46 -1.72 -3.79
CA ALA A 44 -3.91 -2.63 -4.83
C ALA A 44 -5.21 -3.38 -4.45
N ALA A 45 -5.37 -3.78 -3.18
CA ALA A 45 -6.59 -4.40 -2.67
C ALA A 45 -7.80 -3.44 -2.73
N LEU A 46 -7.61 -2.16 -2.41
CA LEU A 46 -8.65 -1.14 -2.53
C LEU A 46 -9.01 -0.85 -3.99
N ARG A 47 -8.02 -0.72 -4.88
CA ARG A 47 -8.24 -0.61 -6.33
C ARG A 47 -8.89 -1.86 -6.94
N ALA A 48 -8.73 -3.03 -6.32
CA ALA A 48 -9.46 -4.23 -6.70
C ALA A 48 -10.93 -4.18 -6.25
N TYR A 49 -11.20 -3.67 -5.05
CA TYR A 49 -12.55 -3.45 -4.51
C TYR A 49 -13.34 -2.38 -5.29
N GLU A 50 -12.66 -1.34 -5.83
CA GLU A 50 -13.27 -0.26 -6.63
C GLU A 50 -14.21 -0.78 -7.74
N ARG A 51 -13.89 -1.92 -8.36
CA ARG A 51 -14.70 -2.55 -9.42
C ARG A 51 -16.05 -3.13 -8.97
N GLN A 52 -16.26 -3.31 -7.67
CA GLN A 52 -17.49 -3.85 -7.07
C GLN A 52 -18.16 -2.88 -6.08
N ALA A 53 -17.56 -1.70 -5.86
CA ALA A 53 -18.08 -0.67 -4.97
C ALA A 53 -19.32 0.01 -5.58
N GLY A 54 -20.35 0.25 -4.76
CA GLY A 54 -21.45 1.13 -5.15
C GLY A 54 -21.03 2.58 -5.29
N VAL A 55 -21.79 3.38 -6.06
CA VAL A 55 -21.48 4.81 -6.29
C VAL A 55 -21.37 5.64 -5.01
N ASN A 56 -22.07 5.22 -3.94
CA ASN A 56 -22.02 5.84 -2.62
C ASN A 56 -20.71 5.52 -1.86
N GLU A 57 -20.07 4.38 -2.13
CA GLU A 57 -18.83 3.92 -1.48
C GLU A 57 -17.57 4.48 -2.16
N LEU A 58 -17.63 4.79 -3.46
CA LEU A 58 -16.45 5.12 -4.27
C LEU A 58 -15.53 6.19 -3.65
N PRO A 59 -16.01 7.34 -3.11
CA PRO A 59 -15.13 8.34 -2.52
C PRO A 59 -14.34 7.79 -1.32
N PHE A 60 -14.96 6.96 -0.48
CA PHE A 60 -14.26 6.30 0.62
C PHE A 60 -13.14 5.38 0.08
N VAL A 61 -13.45 4.54 -0.92
CA VAL A 61 -12.47 3.62 -1.52
C VAL A 61 -11.31 4.37 -2.17
N HIS A 62 -11.60 5.43 -2.94
CA HIS A 62 -10.59 6.26 -3.59
C HIS A 62 -9.68 6.97 -2.59
N ILE A 63 -10.26 7.55 -1.52
CA ILE A 63 -9.52 8.25 -0.46
C ILE A 63 -8.60 7.25 0.28
N GLN A 64 -9.12 6.10 0.71
CA GLN A 64 -8.28 5.09 1.38
C GLN A 64 -7.15 4.58 0.45
N ALA A 65 -7.45 4.33 -0.83
CA ALA A 65 -6.45 3.89 -1.79
C ALA A 65 -5.35 4.94 -1.96
N ARG A 66 -5.74 6.21 -2.06
CA ARG A 66 -4.81 7.34 -2.17
C ARG A 66 -3.98 7.54 -0.90
N VAL A 67 -4.53 7.35 0.30
CA VAL A 67 -3.77 7.41 1.55
C VAL A 67 -2.70 6.31 1.59
N ALA A 68 -3.05 5.08 1.20
CA ALA A 68 -2.10 3.98 1.09
C ALA A 68 -1.00 4.29 0.06
N GLU A 69 -1.36 4.71 -1.17
CA GLU A 69 -0.41 5.12 -2.22
C GLU A 69 0.54 6.23 -1.76
N LEU A 70 0.01 7.34 -1.23
CA LEU A 70 0.81 8.51 -0.83
C LEU A 70 1.68 8.22 0.40
N GLY A 71 1.18 7.45 1.37
CA GLY A 71 1.97 7.04 2.53
C GLY A 71 3.11 6.11 2.15
N CYS A 72 2.88 5.20 1.20
CA CYS A 72 3.92 4.33 0.67
C CYS A 72 5.01 5.11 -0.08
N ALA A 73 4.60 6.09 -0.90
CA ALA A 73 5.49 6.96 -1.66
C ALA A 73 6.24 8.01 -0.81
N ARG A 74 5.88 8.16 0.47
CA ARG A 74 6.47 9.12 1.44
C ARG A 74 6.79 8.44 2.78
N ARG A 75 7.06 7.13 2.76
CA ARG A 75 7.21 6.30 3.97
C ARG A 75 8.33 6.79 4.88
N GLU A 76 9.36 7.39 4.31
CA GLU A 76 10.50 8.03 4.99
C GLU A 76 10.13 9.30 5.77
N THR A 77 8.90 9.79 5.65
CA THR A 77 8.41 10.95 6.43
C THR A 77 7.76 10.58 7.76
N PHE A 78 7.55 9.29 8.02
CA PHE A 78 7.06 8.73 9.28
C PHE A 78 8.20 8.53 10.28
N ASP A 79 7.89 8.60 11.57
CA ASP A 79 8.85 8.28 12.62
C ASP A 79 9.06 6.75 12.71
N ASP A 80 7.99 5.98 12.50
CA ASP A 80 8.03 4.53 12.29
C ASP A 80 7.32 4.15 10.95
N PRO A 81 8.09 4.02 9.85
CA PRO A 81 7.56 3.57 8.56
C PRO A 81 6.96 2.16 8.63
N VAL A 82 7.51 1.27 9.46
CA VAL A 82 7.04 -0.13 9.60
C VAL A 82 5.71 -0.18 10.36
N TRP A 83 5.52 0.69 11.35
CA TRP A 83 4.22 0.90 11.98
C TRP A 83 3.17 1.32 10.95
N PHE A 84 3.46 2.30 10.09
CA PHE A 84 2.52 2.74 9.07
C PHE A 84 2.18 1.61 8.10
N GLU A 85 3.19 0.96 7.51
CA GLU A 85 2.99 -0.12 6.53
C GLU A 85 2.15 -1.27 7.12
N ARG A 86 2.48 -1.75 8.33
CA ARG A 86 1.71 -2.84 8.96
C ARG A 86 0.30 -2.40 9.37
N THR A 87 0.13 -1.16 9.83
CA THR A 87 -1.17 -0.65 10.29
C THR A 87 -2.11 -0.47 9.11
N VAL A 88 -1.66 0.18 8.02
CA VAL A 88 -2.51 0.38 6.83
C VAL A 88 -2.89 -0.96 6.19
N THR A 89 -1.99 -1.94 6.15
CA THR A 89 -2.28 -3.28 5.62
C THR A 89 -3.39 -3.98 6.41
N LEU A 90 -3.28 -4.07 7.75
CA LEU A 90 -4.30 -4.74 8.58
C LEU A 90 -5.65 -4.01 8.57
N PHE A 91 -5.60 -2.67 8.58
CA PHE A 91 -6.76 -1.79 8.55
C PHE A 91 -7.56 -2.01 7.25
N VAL A 92 -6.88 -1.96 6.10
CA VAL A 92 -7.46 -2.16 4.77
C VAL A 92 -7.91 -3.61 4.53
N GLN A 93 -7.16 -4.60 5.01
CA GLN A 93 -7.54 -6.02 4.90
C GLN A 93 -8.90 -6.30 5.54
N THR A 94 -9.20 -5.67 6.68
CA THR A 94 -10.48 -5.88 7.38
C THR A 94 -11.68 -5.41 6.55
N PHE A 95 -11.55 -4.26 5.88
CA PHE A 95 -12.56 -3.74 4.95
C PHE A 95 -12.66 -4.57 3.66
N THR A 96 -11.54 -4.82 2.98
CA THR A 96 -11.51 -5.50 1.67
C THR A 96 -11.90 -6.98 1.74
N ALA A 97 -11.63 -7.65 2.87
CA ALA A 97 -12.15 -8.99 3.15
C ALA A 97 -13.61 -9.01 3.65
N GLN A 98 -14.26 -7.84 3.77
CA GLN A 98 -15.63 -7.68 4.29
C GLN A 98 -15.82 -8.26 5.71
N GLY A 99 -14.80 -8.11 6.56
CA GLY A 99 -14.78 -8.63 7.92
C GLY A 99 -15.79 -7.95 8.86
N GLY A 100 -16.20 -8.66 9.91
CA GLY A 100 -17.18 -8.16 10.88
C GLY A 100 -18.52 -7.80 10.21
N ASP A 101 -18.97 -6.58 10.45
CA ASP A 101 -20.21 -5.97 9.96
C ASP A 101 -20.03 -5.11 8.69
N TRP A 102 -18.86 -5.15 8.03
CA TRP A 102 -18.64 -4.39 6.79
C TRP A 102 -19.69 -4.64 5.72
N LYS A 103 -20.09 -5.91 5.53
CA LYS A 103 -21.17 -6.29 4.62
C LYS A 103 -22.50 -5.60 4.94
N ALA A 104 -22.81 -5.38 6.22
CA ALA A 104 -24.03 -4.66 6.65
C ALA A 104 -23.90 -3.15 6.43
N THR A 105 -22.71 -2.59 6.67
CA THR A 105 -22.41 -1.17 6.40
C THR A 105 -22.50 -0.85 4.90
N VAL A 106 -21.91 -1.69 4.05
CA VAL A 106 -21.99 -1.59 2.58
C VAL A 106 -23.43 -1.78 2.09
N ALA A 107 -24.18 -2.75 2.63
CA ALA A 107 -25.59 -2.92 2.29
C ALA A 107 -26.44 -1.68 2.65
N ALA A 108 -26.15 -1.01 3.77
CA ALA A 108 -26.82 0.24 4.14
C ALA A 108 -26.47 1.40 3.17
N CYS A 109 -25.26 1.41 2.58
CA CYS A 109 -24.87 2.38 1.55
C CYS A 109 -25.68 2.27 0.25
N ALA A 110 -26.35 1.14 0.01
CA ALA A 110 -27.23 0.93 -1.15
C ALA A 110 -28.71 1.29 -0.90
N ALA A 111 -29.07 1.76 0.30
CA ALA A 111 -30.43 2.18 0.61
C ALA A 111 -30.81 3.48 -0.13
N ALA A 112 -32.09 3.60 -0.54
CA ALA A 112 -32.55 4.68 -1.42
C ALA A 112 -32.52 6.09 -0.79
N ASP A 113 -32.52 6.17 0.54
CA ASP A 113 -32.38 7.39 1.35
C ASP A 113 -30.93 7.70 1.74
N MET A 114 -29.99 6.77 1.48
CA MET A 114 -28.58 6.96 1.80
C MET A 114 -27.87 7.81 0.75
N THR A 115 -27.51 9.04 1.13
CA THR A 115 -26.66 9.90 0.30
C THR A 115 -25.20 9.44 0.35
N GLN A 116 -24.42 9.77 -0.68
CA GLN A 116 -22.98 9.51 -0.72
C GLN A 116 -22.25 10.09 0.51
N LEU A 117 -22.64 11.29 1.00
CA LEU A 117 -22.08 11.89 2.21
C LEU A 117 -22.34 11.05 3.47
N LEU A 118 -23.58 10.61 3.67
CA LEU A 118 -23.96 9.79 4.83
C LEU A 118 -23.35 8.38 4.77
N CYS A 119 -23.24 7.79 3.57
CA CYS A 119 -22.53 6.53 3.38
C CYS A 119 -21.05 6.68 3.77
N VAL A 120 -20.34 7.67 3.21
CA VAL A 120 -18.91 7.87 3.48
C VAL A 120 -18.67 8.18 4.96
N ASP A 121 -19.47 9.02 5.61
CA ASP A 121 -19.36 9.29 7.05
C ASP A 121 -19.52 8.00 7.88
N ARG A 122 -20.56 7.21 7.59
CA ARG A 122 -20.79 5.89 8.23
C ARG A 122 -19.63 4.93 8.00
N MET A 123 -19.09 4.85 6.78
CA MET A 123 -17.94 4.02 6.46
C MET A 123 -16.68 4.50 7.20
N VAL A 124 -16.42 5.80 7.26
CA VAL A 124 -15.29 6.39 8.00
C VAL A 124 -15.39 6.10 9.49
N ALA A 125 -16.55 6.37 10.10
CA ALA A 125 -16.81 6.10 11.51
C ALA A 125 -16.63 4.61 11.83
N ARG A 126 -17.17 3.73 10.98
CA ARG A 126 -17.01 2.27 11.13
C ARG A 126 -15.55 1.84 10.96
N HIS A 127 -14.83 2.37 9.98
CA HIS A 127 -13.43 2.03 9.75
C HIS A 127 -12.58 2.42 10.95
N ILE A 128 -12.64 3.71 11.36
CA ILE A 128 -11.84 4.25 12.46
C ILE A 128 -12.21 3.58 13.80
N ALA A 129 -13.49 3.43 14.15
CA ALA A 129 -13.87 2.88 15.45
C ALA A 129 -13.79 1.34 15.52
N GLY A 130 -13.94 0.62 14.39
CA GLY A 130 -14.01 -0.84 14.37
C GLY A 130 -12.73 -1.56 13.90
N ASP A 131 -12.02 -1.02 12.89
CA ASP A 131 -10.87 -1.72 12.29
C ASP A 131 -9.52 -1.17 12.77
N LEU A 132 -9.43 0.12 13.10
CA LEU A 132 -8.18 0.71 13.58
C LEU A 132 -7.76 0.13 14.94
N PRO A 133 -8.64 -0.08 15.94
CA PRO A 133 -8.25 -0.64 17.23
C PRO A 133 -7.66 -2.06 17.16
N PRO A 134 -8.25 -3.05 16.43
CA PRO A 134 -7.61 -4.35 16.27
C PRO A 134 -6.27 -4.28 15.53
N ALA A 135 -6.13 -3.40 14.53
CA ALA A 135 -4.84 -3.19 13.86
C ALA A 135 -3.77 -2.65 14.84
N LEU A 136 -4.08 -1.60 15.60
CA LEU A 136 -3.16 -1.00 16.57
C LEU A 136 -2.77 -1.94 17.72
N ARG A 137 -3.62 -2.90 18.09
CA ARG A 137 -3.24 -3.96 19.06
C ARG A 137 -2.14 -4.90 18.53
N VAL A 138 -1.95 -4.98 17.21
CA VAL A 138 -0.92 -5.81 16.55
C VAL A 138 0.32 -4.99 16.18
N THR A 139 0.16 -3.71 15.88
CA THR A 139 1.24 -2.83 15.39
C THR A 139 1.78 -1.85 16.42
N GLY A 140 1.06 -1.63 17.53
CA GLY A 140 1.35 -0.57 18.49
C GLY A 140 0.66 0.75 18.13
N CYS A 141 0.76 1.73 19.02
CA CYS A 141 -0.03 2.96 18.91
C CYS A 141 0.57 4.06 18.03
N GLY A 142 1.79 3.91 17.49
CA GLY A 142 2.50 4.93 16.70
C GLY A 142 2.92 6.17 17.51
N THR A 143 3.77 7.03 16.93
CA THR A 143 4.21 8.29 17.54
C THR A 143 3.23 9.44 17.27
N PRO A 144 3.29 10.57 18.00
CA PRO A 144 2.55 11.79 17.60
C PRO A 144 2.87 12.24 16.16
N GLY A 145 4.11 12.06 15.70
CA GLY A 145 4.56 12.39 14.34
C GLY A 145 3.86 11.54 13.29
N ASP A 146 3.81 10.22 13.49
CA ASP A 146 3.12 9.28 12.59
C ASP A 146 1.64 9.65 12.41
N TRP A 147 0.94 9.98 13.50
CA TRP A 147 -0.46 10.41 13.42
C TRP A 147 -0.62 11.77 12.74
N GLY A 148 0.35 12.68 12.91
CA GLY A 148 0.42 13.92 12.13
C GLY A 148 0.53 13.65 10.62
N ARG A 149 1.41 12.72 10.21
CA ARG A 149 1.59 12.32 8.81
C ARG A 149 0.33 11.68 8.23
N VAL A 150 -0.24 10.67 8.89
CA VAL A 150 -1.51 10.05 8.45
C VAL A 150 -2.62 11.10 8.31
N GLY A 151 -2.70 12.09 9.20
CA GLY A 151 -3.69 13.17 9.11
C GLY A 151 -3.53 14.02 7.84
N ALA A 152 -2.31 14.49 7.57
CA ALA A 152 -2.01 15.26 6.37
C ALA A 152 -2.30 14.45 5.08
N LEU A 153 -2.01 13.15 5.07
CA LEU A 153 -2.30 12.26 3.94
C LEU A 153 -3.79 12.07 3.70
N ILE A 154 -4.60 11.90 4.76
CA ILE A 154 -6.06 11.79 4.63
C ILE A 154 -6.65 13.08 4.08
N VAL A 155 -6.23 14.24 4.58
CA VAL A 155 -6.71 15.55 4.09
C VAL A 155 -6.30 15.78 2.62
N GLU A 156 -5.05 15.49 2.23
CA GLU A 156 -4.62 15.60 0.82
C GLU A 156 -5.42 14.65 -0.09
N ALA A 157 -5.60 13.38 0.33
CA ALA A 157 -6.37 12.40 -0.42
C ALA A 157 -7.84 12.83 -0.60
N ALA A 158 -8.45 13.33 0.47
CA ALA A 158 -9.84 13.79 0.46
C ALA A 158 -10.05 15.02 -0.44
N TYR A 159 -9.18 16.04 -0.39
CA TYR A 159 -9.29 17.18 -1.32
C TYR A 159 -9.10 16.80 -2.79
N ARG A 160 -8.28 15.77 -3.09
CA ARG A 160 -8.13 15.25 -4.45
C ARG A 160 -9.39 14.54 -4.95
N GLU A 161 -10.18 13.94 -4.06
CA GLU A 161 -11.50 13.37 -4.38
C GLU A 161 -12.57 14.47 -4.51
N GLY A 162 -12.46 15.53 -3.70
CA GLY A 162 -13.32 16.71 -3.81
C GLY A 162 -13.34 17.59 -2.56
N TRP A 163 -13.68 18.87 -2.75
CA TRP A 163 -13.74 19.89 -1.68
C TRP A 163 -14.52 19.44 -0.44
N ILE A 164 -15.71 18.86 -0.63
CA ILE A 164 -16.58 18.46 0.49
C ILE A 164 -15.95 17.36 1.36
N TRP A 165 -15.19 16.45 0.76
CA TRP A 165 -14.47 15.40 1.46
C TRP A 165 -13.28 15.97 2.22
N GLY A 166 -12.53 16.91 1.63
CA GLY A 166 -11.43 17.61 2.29
C GLY A 166 -11.86 18.32 3.58
N VAL A 167 -12.97 19.07 3.53
CA VAL A 167 -13.54 19.72 4.72
C VAL A 167 -13.96 18.69 5.79
N GLY A 168 -14.60 17.58 5.38
CA GLY A 168 -14.92 16.48 6.30
C GLY A 168 -13.69 15.84 6.95
N ALA A 169 -12.60 15.69 6.19
CA ALA A 169 -11.33 15.16 6.65
C ALA A 169 -10.55 16.11 7.58
N GLU A 170 -10.73 17.43 7.46
CA GLU A 170 -10.15 18.42 8.38
C GLU A 170 -10.87 18.49 9.72
N VAL A 171 -12.18 18.22 9.76
CA VAL A 171 -13.00 18.45 10.96
C VAL A 171 -13.36 17.16 11.70
N GLY A 172 -13.94 16.16 11.01
CA GLY A 172 -14.48 14.95 11.65
C GLY A 172 -13.41 13.91 11.96
N VAL A 173 -12.51 13.67 11.02
CA VAL A 173 -11.50 12.60 11.12
C VAL A 173 -10.48 12.81 12.26
N PRO A 174 -9.94 14.03 12.54
CA PRO A 174 -8.94 14.20 13.58
C PRO A 174 -9.45 13.85 14.98
N TRP A 175 -10.70 14.19 15.29
CA TRP A 175 -11.34 13.88 16.57
C TRP A 175 -11.45 12.37 16.80
N GLN A 176 -12.01 11.63 15.84
CA GLN A 176 -12.15 10.18 15.94
C GLN A 176 -10.78 9.48 16.06
N ARG A 177 -9.78 9.97 15.33
CA ARG A 177 -8.41 9.43 15.36
C ARG A 177 -7.73 9.65 16.70
N GLU A 178 -7.84 10.83 17.30
CA GLU A 178 -7.25 11.08 18.62
C GLU A 178 -7.95 10.25 19.72
N LEU A 179 -9.28 10.04 19.63
CA LEU A 179 -9.99 9.14 20.54
C LEU A 179 -9.44 7.69 20.48
N VAL A 180 -9.25 7.14 19.28
CA VAL A 180 -8.71 5.79 19.09
C VAL A 180 -7.25 5.70 19.55
N ARG A 181 -6.43 6.70 19.22
CA ARG A 181 -5.04 6.80 19.66
C ARG A 181 -4.94 6.84 21.19
N ALA A 182 -5.75 7.67 21.84
CA ALA A 182 -5.76 7.81 23.29
C ALA A 182 -6.24 6.52 23.99
N ALA A 183 -7.22 5.81 23.43
CA ALA A 183 -7.63 4.49 23.92
C ALA A 183 -6.52 3.45 23.79
N CYS A 184 -5.82 3.41 22.64
CA CYS A 184 -4.67 2.55 22.43
C CYS A 184 -3.57 2.78 23.48
N LEU A 185 -3.22 4.05 23.73
CA LEU A 185 -2.19 4.42 24.72
C LEU A 185 -2.56 4.06 26.16
N ARG A 186 -3.85 3.92 26.48
CA ARG A 186 -4.33 3.44 27.80
C ARG A 186 -4.50 1.92 27.88
N GLY A 187 -4.34 1.19 26.77
CA GLY A 187 -4.63 -0.25 26.69
C GLY A 187 -6.13 -0.58 26.75
N GLU A 188 -6.99 0.39 26.46
CA GLU A 188 -8.44 0.25 26.52
C GLU A 188 -9.02 -0.31 25.21
N ALA A 189 -10.24 -0.85 25.28
CA ALA A 189 -11.07 -0.97 24.08
C ALA A 189 -11.39 0.44 23.55
N ALA A 190 -11.40 0.62 22.23
CA ALA A 190 -11.75 1.92 21.66
C ALA A 190 -13.19 2.31 22.04
N PRO A 191 -13.45 3.62 22.27
CA PRO A 191 -14.79 4.09 22.52
C PRO A 191 -15.68 3.78 21.32
N ALA A 192 -16.94 3.42 21.58
CA ALA A 192 -17.95 3.43 20.54
C ALA A 192 -18.02 4.84 19.94
N GLY A 193 -17.91 4.93 18.61
CA GLY A 193 -18.08 6.19 17.90
C GLY A 193 -19.48 6.77 18.14
N PRO A 194 -19.68 8.08 17.89
CA PRO A 194 -21.03 8.65 17.89
C PRO A 194 -21.91 7.90 16.89
N THR A 195 -23.10 7.49 17.34
CA THR A 195 -24.11 6.74 16.58
C THR A 195 -25.11 7.66 15.91
#